data_AF-A0A1C4NHH9-F1
#
_entry.id   AF-A0A1C4NHH9-F1
#
_cell.length_a   1.000
_cell.length_b   1.000
_cell.length_c   1.000
_cell.angle_alpha   90.00
_cell.angle_beta   90.00
_cell.angle_gamma   90.00
#
_symmetry.space_group_name_H-M   'P 1'
#
loop_
_entity.id
_entity.type
_entity.pdbx_description
1 polymer ?
#
loop_
_entity_poly.entity_id
_entity_poly.type
_entity_poly.pdbx_seq_one_letter_code
_entity_poly.pdbx_strand_id
1 'polypeptide(L)'
;MLRGTDVAASLGERNPDALKAYCEDDAAIFRTGGEEMVSPIFRMVDGSVAEVRLRFDPYVYFAPNAARALPALERAFEETEIAFSLAPGKGYAIRNDLWFHGRRAYSGNREMLRIMIGSSHASSRNAGPGTR
;
A
#
# COMPACT_ATOMS: atom_id res chain seq x y z
N MET A 1 -7.59 9.46 -0.60
CA MET A 1 -7.65 7.99 -0.83
C MET A 1 -7.20 7.71 -2.23
N LEU A 2 -6.60 6.56 -2.48
CA LEU A 2 -5.97 6.24 -3.76
C LEU A 2 -6.26 4.77 -4.09
N ARG A 3 -6.79 4.49 -5.28
CA ARG A 3 -6.92 3.12 -5.79
C ARG A 3 -5.55 2.63 -6.24
N GLY A 4 -5.11 1.47 -5.77
CA GLY A 4 -3.82 0.89 -6.16
C GLY A 4 -3.67 0.76 -7.68
N THR A 5 -4.75 0.37 -8.37
CA THR A 5 -4.81 0.27 -9.84
C THR A 5 -4.57 1.61 -10.53
N ASP A 6 -5.15 2.69 -10.04
CA ASP A 6 -5.04 4.01 -10.67
C ASP A 6 -3.63 4.58 -10.48
N VAL A 7 -3.05 4.39 -9.29
CA VAL A 7 -1.66 4.78 -9.02
C VAL A 7 -0.70 3.99 -9.91
N ALA A 8 -0.88 2.67 -10.00
CA ALA A 8 -0.04 1.83 -10.85
C ALA A 8 -0.17 2.20 -12.33
N ALA A 9 -1.39 2.52 -12.81
CA ALA A 9 -1.61 3.00 -14.18
C ALA A 9 -0.90 4.34 -14.43
N SER A 10 -1.06 5.34 -13.55
CA SER A 10 -0.36 6.63 -13.66
C SER A 10 1.17 6.46 -13.70
N LEU A 11 1.73 5.61 -12.82
CA LEU A 11 3.15 5.27 -12.84
C LEU A 11 3.54 4.59 -14.15
N GLY A 12 2.80 3.58 -14.61
CA GLY A 12 3.10 2.84 -15.84
C GLY A 12 3.10 3.71 -17.09
N GLU A 13 2.19 4.69 -17.16
CA GLU A 13 2.09 5.62 -18.29
C GLU A 13 3.24 6.63 -18.33
N ARG A 14 3.66 7.16 -17.17
CA ARG A 14 4.60 8.30 -17.11
C ARG A 14 6.03 7.90 -16.74
N ASN A 15 6.19 6.83 -15.97
CA ASN A 15 7.47 6.35 -15.48
C ASN A 15 7.44 4.82 -15.26
N PRO A 16 7.46 4.02 -16.34
CA PRO A 16 7.38 2.56 -16.25
C PRO A 16 8.51 1.95 -15.41
N ASP A 17 9.68 2.57 -15.37
CA ASP A 17 10.80 2.12 -14.52
C ASP A 17 10.50 2.29 -13.03
N ALA A 18 9.79 3.36 -12.64
CA ALA A 18 9.32 3.54 -11.28
C ALA A 18 8.28 2.47 -10.89
N LEU A 19 7.31 2.19 -11.77
CA LEU A 19 6.36 1.10 -11.55
C LEU A 19 7.10 -0.23 -11.35
N LYS A 20 8.05 -0.54 -12.25
CA LYS A 20 8.86 -1.75 -12.15
C LYS A 20 9.59 -1.85 -10.81
N ALA A 21 10.27 -0.78 -10.38
CA ALA A 21 10.98 -0.73 -9.10
C ALA A 21 10.08 -1.01 -7.89
N TYR A 22 8.80 -0.63 -7.97
CA TYR A 22 7.82 -0.87 -6.92
C TYR A 22 7.14 -2.24 -6.97
N CYS A 23 7.29 -2.96 -8.09
CA CYS A 23 6.84 -4.33 -8.27
C CYS A 23 7.91 -5.38 -7.89
N GLU A 24 9.17 -4.97 -7.72
CA GLU A 24 10.24 -5.89 -7.27
C GLU A 24 9.88 -6.49 -5.89
N ASP A 25 10.10 -7.79 -5.71
CA ASP A 25 9.65 -8.51 -4.50
C ASP A 25 10.26 -7.96 -3.20
N ASP A 26 11.40 -7.27 -3.30
CA ASP A 26 12.13 -6.65 -2.20
C ASP A 26 12.05 -5.12 -2.18
N ALA A 27 11.07 -4.52 -2.87
CA ALA A 27 10.94 -3.06 -2.96
C ALA A 27 10.89 -2.34 -1.61
N ALA A 28 10.35 -2.99 -0.56
CA ALA A 28 10.36 -2.46 0.80
C ALA A 28 10.42 -3.54 1.89
N ILE A 29 10.97 -3.14 3.03
CA ILE A 29 10.95 -3.88 4.30
C ILE A 29 10.02 -3.14 5.26
N PHE A 30 8.99 -3.83 5.76
CA PHE A 30 8.02 -3.33 6.73
C PHE A 30 8.29 -3.96 8.10
N ARG A 31 8.70 -3.15 9.07
CA ARG A 31 8.92 -3.60 10.45
C ARG A 31 7.70 -3.35 11.33
N THR A 32 7.31 -4.32 12.14
CA THR A 32 6.28 -4.14 13.17
C THR A 32 6.66 -4.95 14.41
N GLY A 33 6.95 -4.27 15.52
CA GLY A 33 7.46 -4.94 16.71
C GLY A 33 8.78 -5.66 16.41
N GLY A 34 8.84 -6.97 16.69
CA GLY A 34 9.99 -7.82 16.40
C GLY A 34 9.94 -8.52 15.03
N GLU A 35 8.93 -8.25 14.21
CA GLU A 35 8.74 -8.90 12.91
C GLU A 35 9.16 -7.97 11.76
N GLU A 36 9.68 -8.58 10.69
CA GLU A 36 10.00 -7.92 9.44
C GLU A 36 9.30 -8.63 8.28
N MET A 37 8.80 -7.85 7.32
CA MET A 37 8.21 -8.35 6.09
C MET A 37 8.84 -7.66 4.89
N VAL A 38 9.47 -8.44 4.02
CA VAL A 38 9.96 -7.99 2.71
C VAL A 38 8.82 -8.16 1.70
N SER A 39 8.50 -7.11 0.94
CA SER A 39 7.37 -7.13 0.00
C SER A 39 7.52 -6.09 -1.10
N PRO A 40 6.94 -6.32 -2.29
CA PRO A 40 6.68 -5.26 -3.25
C PRO A 40 5.70 -4.23 -2.67
N ILE A 41 5.68 -3.03 -3.26
CA ILE A 41 4.64 -2.03 -2.99
C ILE A 41 3.39 -2.34 -3.82
N PHE A 42 3.56 -2.78 -5.07
CA PHE A 42 2.48 -3.27 -5.93
C PHE A 42 2.75 -4.74 -6.27
N ARG A 43 1.89 -5.64 -5.79
CA ARG A 43 1.91 -7.03 -6.25
C ARG A 43 1.03 -7.14 -7.49
N MET A 44 1.65 -7.51 -8.61
CA MET A 44 0.97 -7.73 -9.88
C MET A 44 0.67 -9.21 -10.08
N VAL A 45 -0.54 -9.55 -10.50
CA VAL A 45 -0.94 -10.91 -10.94
C VAL A 45 -1.71 -10.75 -12.25
N ASP A 46 -1.34 -11.50 -13.28
CA ASP A 46 -1.94 -11.46 -14.62
C ASP A 46 -2.06 -10.02 -15.18
N GLY A 47 -1.04 -9.19 -14.94
CA GLY A 47 -0.97 -7.80 -15.40
C GLY A 47 -1.85 -6.80 -14.62
N SER A 48 -2.49 -7.23 -13.53
CA SER A 48 -3.35 -6.38 -12.69
C SER A 48 -2.82 -6.28 -11.26
N VAL A 49 -3.12 -5.17 -10.57
CA VAL A 49 -2.79 -4.99 -9.14
C VAL A 49 -3.64 -5.94 -8.30
N ALA A 50 -2.99 -6.91 -7.66
CA ALA A 50 -3.60 -7.88 -6.76
C ALA A 50 -3.52 -7.47 -5.28
N GLU A 51 -2.43 -6.80 -4.90
CA GLU A 51 -2.24 -6.25 -3.57
C GLU A 51 -1.41 -4.96 -3.65
N VAL A 52 -1.64 -4.03 -2.73
CA VAL A 52 -0.76 -2.91 -2.46
C VAL A 52 -0.35 -2.87 -0.99
N ARG A 53 0.91 -2.49 -0.74
CA ARG A 53 1.45 -2.31 0.60
C ARG A 53 2.39 -1.13 0.64
N LEU A 54 2.02 -0.13 1.43
CA LEU A 54 2.84 1.05 1.62
C LEU A 54 2.56 1.67 2.97
N ARG A 55 3.62 2.19 3.59
CA ARG A 55 3.53 3.00 4.80
C ARG A 55 4.70 3.98 4.81
N PHE A 56 4.42 5.21 5.25
CA PHE A 56 5.42 6.23 5.45
C PHE A 56 5.56 6.46 6.95
N ASP A 57 6.47 5.72 7.56
CA ASP A 57 6.87 5.90 8.95
C ASP A 57 8.32 5.42 9.15
N PRO A 58 8.92 5.69 10.32
CA PRO A 58 10.31 5.30 10.60
C PRO A 58 10.60 3.79 10.57
N TYR A 59 9.58 2.94 10.36
CA TYR A 59 9.68 1.49 10.38
C TYR A 59 9.50 0.86 8.98
N VAL A 60 9.63 1.67 7.92
CA VAL A 60 9.67 1.20 6.53
C VAL A 60 10.99 1.60 5.89
N TYR A 61 11.62 0.64 5.22
CA TYR A 61 12.87 0.85 4.48
C TYR A 61 12.65 0.46 3.03
N PHE A 62 12.91 1.39 2.11
CA PHE A 62 12.78 1.13 0.68
C PHE A 62 14.11 0.61 0.11
N ALA A 63 14.04 -0.33 -0.83
CA ALA A 63 15.17 -0.68 -1.67
C ALA A 63 15.66 0.57 -2.44
N PRO A 64 16.95 0.66 -2.80
CA PRO A 64 17.50 1.86 -3.45
C PRO A 64 16.76 2.32 -4.71
N ASN A 65 16.27 1.38 -5.53
CA ASN A 65 15.47 1.68 -6.72
C ASN A 65 14.10 2.29 -6.35
N ALA A 66 13.39 1.67 -5.41
CA ALA A 66 12.11 2.14 -4.91
C ALA A 66 12.23 3.52 -4.21
N ALA A 67 13.31 3.73 -3.45
CA ALA A 67 13.60 5.01 -2.80
C ALA A 67 13.84 6.12 -3.84
N ARG A 68 14.63 5.86 -4.89
CA ARG A 68 14.86 6.82 -5.98
C ARG A 68 13.58 7.17 -6.75
N ALA A 69 12.62 6.26 -6.79
CA ALA A 69 11.35 6.45 -7.49
C ALA A 69 10.31 7.27 -6.68
N LEU A 70 10.58 7.62 -5.41
CA LEU A 70 9.62 8.32 -4.54
C LEU A 70 8.96 9.56 -5.17
N PRO A 71 9.70 10.46 -5.85
CA PRO A 71 9.07 11.62 -6.49
C PRO A 71 8.04 11.24 -7.58
N ALA A 72 8.20 10.10 -8.24
CA ALA A 72 7.21 9.60 -9.21
C ALA A 72 5.95 9.08 -8.50
N LEU A 73 6.11 8.41 -7.36
CA LEU A 73 5.00 7.93 -6.53
C LEU A 73 4.19 9.09 -5.94
N GLU A 74 4.87 10.13 -5.45
CA GLU A 74 4.22 11.34 -4.94
C GLU A 74 3.36 12.02 -6.02
N ARG A 75 3.89 12.19 -7.23
CA ARG A 75 3.12 12.72 -8.36
C ARG A 75 1.92 11.83 -8.73
N ALA A 76 2.11 10.52 -8.78
CA ALA A 76 1.00 9.60 -9.04
C ALA A 76 -0.08 9.68 -7.95
N PHE A 77 0.30 9.96 -6.69
CA PHE A 77 -0.67 10.22 -5.63
C PHE A 77 -1.44 11.52 -5.84
N GLU A 78 -0.77 12.61 -6.16
CA GLU A 78 -1.42 13.90 -6.41
C GLU A 78 -2.46 13.81 -7.54
N GLU A 79 -2.14 13.08 -8.60
CA GLU A 79 -3.00 12.93 -9.78
C GLU A 79 -4.23 12.03 -9.56
N THR A 80 -4.11 11.04 -8.67
CA THR A 80 -5.13 10.00 -8.48
C THR A 80 -5.89 10.15 -7.15
N GLU A 81 -5.58 11.20 -6.39
CA GLU A 81 -6.18 11.41 -5.07
C GLU A 81 -7.68 11.66 -5.15
N ILE A 82 -8.44 10.84 -4.43
CA ILE A 82 -9.83 11.08 -4.09
C ILE A 82 -9.88 11.66 -2.68
N ALA A 83 -10.23 12.94 -2.56
CA ALA A 83 -10.34 13.66 -1.29
C ALA A 83 -11.80 14.03 -0.99
N PHE A 84 -12.23 13.83 0.26
CA PHE A 84 -13.56 14.21 0.74
C PHE A 84 -13.55 14.44 2.25
N SER A 85 -14.49 15.24 2.72
CA SER A 85 -14.71 15.52 4.14
C SER A 85 -15.76 14.59 4.72
N LEU A 86 -15.54 14.12 5.95
CA LEU A 86 -16.54 13.35 6.70
C LEU A 86 -17.21 14.26 7.73
N ALA A 87 -18.55 14.32 7.69
CA ALA A 87 -19.37 14.90 8.74
C ALA A 87 -19.54 13.91 9.91
N PRO A 88 -19.89 14.38 11.12
CA PRO A 88 -20.27 13.49 12.22
C PRO A 88 -21.34 12.48 11.80
N GLY A 89 -21.19 11.22 12.22
CA GLY A 89 -22.07 10.11 11.82
C GLY A 89 -21.85 9.58 10.40
N LYS A 90 -20.86 10.08 9.65
CA LYS A 90 -20.43 9.53 8.36
C LYS A 90 -19.12 8.77 8.50
N GLY A 91 -18.94 7.76 7.65
CA GLY A 91 -17.73 6.95 7.59
C GLY A 91 -17.52 6.41 6.18
N TYR A 92 -16.45 5.64 6.02
CA TYR A 92 -16.14 4.93 4.78
C TYR A 92 -15.59 3.55 5.10
N ALA A 93 -15.67 2.65 4.11
CA ALA A 93 -14.98 1.37 4.11
C ALA A 93 -14.01 1.35 2.93
N ILE A 94 -12.87 0.68 3.11
CA ILE A 94 -11.88 0.49 2.05
C ILE A 94 -11.43 -0.97 2.05
N ARG A 95 -11.06 -1.46 0.86
CA ARG A 95 -10.29 -2.70 0.72
C ARG A 95 -8.82 -2.37 0.97
N ASN A 96 -8.35 -2.64 2.18
CA ASN A 96 -7.02 -2.20 2.64
C ASN A 96 -5.86 -2.86 1.88
N ASP A 97 -6.10 -3.99 1.24
CA ASP A 97 -5.19 -4.70 0.35
C ASP A 97 -5.09 -4.05 -1.04
N LEU A 98 -5.97 -3.13 -1.41
CA LEU A 98 -6.03 -2.57 -2.77
C LEU A 98 -6.09 -1.04 -2.83
N TRP A 99 -6.17 -0.38 -1.69
CA TRP A 99 -6.31 1.06 -1.59
C TRP A 99 -5.31 1.63 -0.60
N PHE A 100 -4.63 2.71 -0.99
CA PHE A 100 -3.94 3.57 -0.04
C PHE A 100 -4.91 4.59 0.55
N HIS A 101 -4.70 4.92 1.82
CA HIS A 101 -5.49 5.93 2.50
C HIS A 101 -4.61 6.72 3.45
N GLY A 102 -5.05 7.94 3.72
CA GLY A 102 -4.34 8.91 4.55
C GLY A 102 -5.27 10.06 4.87
N ARG A 103 -4.70 11.13 5.41
CA ARG A 103 -5.43 12.37 5.69
C ARG A 103 -4.52 13.56 5.42
N ARG A 104 -5.13 14.68 5.02
CA ARG A 104 -4.46 15.97 5.04
C ARG A 104 -4.33 16.49 6.47
N ALA A 105 -3.41 17.43 6.69
CA ALA A 105 -3.27 18.12 7.96
C ALA A 105 -4.59 18.85 8.33
N TYR A 106 -4.88 18.92 9.62
CA TYR A 106 -6.06 19.62 10.15
C TYR A 106 -5.74 20.21 11.53
N SER A 107 -6.56 21.16 11.97
CA SER A 107 -6.54 21.75 13.30
C SER A 107 -7.80 21.39 14.09
N GLY A 108 -7.74 21.49 15.42
CA GLY A 108 -8.84 21.15 16.31
C GLY A 108 -9.01 19.66 16.59
N ASN A 109 -10.07 19.32 17.33
CA ASN A 109 -10.33 17.95 17.77
C ASN A 109 -11.12 17.17 16.72
N ARG A 110 -10.71 15.91 16.51
CA ARG A 110 -11.37 14.98 15.61
C ARG A 110 -11.29 13.56 16.17
N GLU A 111 -12.45 12.92 16.32
CA GLU A 111 -12.56 11.52 16.73
C GLU A 111 -13.05 10.67 15.54
N MET A 112 -12.46 9.48 15.38
CA MET A 112 -12.87 8.48 14.40
C MET A 112 -12.77 7.11 15.05
N LEU A 113 -13.87 6.36 15.00
CA LEU A 113 -13.85 4.94 15.33
C LEU A 113 -13.40 4.17 14.10
N ARG A 114 -12.51 3.19 14.30
CA ARG A 114 -11.99 2.33 13.22
C ARG A 114 -12.09 0.88 13.66
N ILE A 115 -12.61 0.04 12.77
CA ILE A 115 -12.68 -1.41 12.95
C ILE A 115 -12.04 -2.04 11.72
N MET A 116 -11.20 -3.05 11.94
CA MET A 116 -10.69 -3.90 10.87
C MET A 116 -11.63 -5.09 10.72
N ILE A 117 -12.12 -5.30 9.51
CA ILE A 117 -12.93 -6.48 9.17
C ILE A 117 -11.97 -7.45 8.50
N GLY A 118 -11.60 -8.52 9.21
CA GLY A 118 -10.76 -9.57 8.64
C GLY A 118 -11.55 -10.35 7.60
N SER A 119 -10.96 -10.55 6.42
CA SER A 119 -11.27 -11.73 5.62
C SER A 119 -10.52 -12.89 6.27
N SER A 120 -11.24 -13.93 6.68
CA SER A 120 -10.61 -15.15 7.16
C SER A 120 -9.76 -15.75 6.04
N HIS A 121 -8.46 -15.43 6.02
CA HIS A 121 -7.50 -16.23 5.28
C HIS A 121 -7.39 -17.56 6.01
N ALA A 122 -7.99 -18.61 5.43
CA ALA A 122 -7.56 -19.96 5.69
C ALA A 122 -6.05 -19.97 5.46
N SER A 123 -5.29 -20.23 6.52
CA SER A 123 -3.85 -20.36 6.44
C SER A 123 -3.52 -21.48 5.46
N SER A 124 -2.97 -21.14 4.29
CA SER A 124 -2.16 -22.08 3.54
C SER A 124 -0.91 -22.33 4.39
N ARG A 125 -1.00 -23.30 5.29
CA ARG A 125 0.17 -23.88 5.96
C ARG A 125 1.11 -24.33 4.86
N ASN A 126 2.29 -23.74 4.81
CA ASN A 126 3.45 -24.39 4.21
C ASN A 126 3.65 -25.71 4.95
N ALA A 127 3.20 -26.81 4.36
CA ALA A 127 3.71 -28.12 4.69
C ALA A 127 5.16 -28.14 4.21
N GLY A 128 6.10 -27.93 5.14
CA GLY A 128 7.50 -28.25 4.87
C GLY A 128 7.63 -29.71 4.44
N PRO A 129 8.65 -30.06 3.64
CA PRO A 129 8.82 -31.43 3.19
C PRO A 129 9.11 -32.30 4.40
N GLY A 130 8.20 -33.23 4.68
CA GLY A 130 8.41 -34.29 5.65
C GLY A 130 9.64 -35.10 5.27
N THR A 131 10.56 -35.21 6.21
CA THR A 131 11.67 -36.15 6.18
C THR A 131 11.13 -37.58 5.98
N ARG A 132 11.71 -38.29 5.02
CA ARG A 132 11.85 -39.75 5.01
C ARG A 132 13.29 -40.09 4.69
#